data_AF-A0A2S6Q639-F1
#
_entry.id   AF-A0A2S6Q639-F1
#
_cell.length_a   1.000
_cell.length_b   1.000
_cell.length_c   1.000
_cell.angle_alpha   90.00
_cell.angle_beta   90.00
_cell.angle_gamma   90.00
#
_symmetry.space_group_name_H-M   'P 1'
#
loop_
_entity.id
_entity.type
_entity.pdbx_description
1 polymer ?
#
loop_
_entity_poly.entity_id
_entity_poly.type
_entity_poly.pdbx_seq_one_letter_code
_entity_poly.pdbx_strand_id
1 'polypeptide(L)'
;MKQILILTAIILAASCAKKVEPAPVNAPSSEETELQKRLVKEYNLPPEPDVEENNATINGVDINNNLIRDDWERAIVFKYYYDQTKMNLHNANARNSTLLNKYYEEMNVSEYIETSQKTKDIISCNFFLYGINAAYDKSLMFMSENTKERKLYASKRSSDMTKYSGSGWEGTSDSELEEVCQKYK
;
A
#
# COMPACT_ATOMS: atom_id res chain seq x y z
N MET A 1 -23.68 -44.14 52.00
CA MET A 1 -22.47 -43.46 51.50
C MET A 1 -21.68 -44.44 50.65
N LYS A 2 -21.67 -44.27 49.33
CA LYS A 2 -20.82 -45.02 48.40
C LYS A 2 -20.29 -44.04 47.36
N GLN A 3 -18.98 -43.77 47.43
CA GLN A 3 -18.25 -42.97 46.46
C GLN A 3 -18.04 -43.81 45.19
N ILE A 4 -18.32 -43.23 44.03
CA ILE A 4 -17.97 -43.80 42.72
C ILE A 4 -16.81 -42.97 42.18
N LEU A 5 -15.62 -43.56 42.20
CA LEU A 5 -14.41 -43.08 41.54
C LEU A 5 -14.46 -43.52 40.07
N ILE A 6 -14.49 -42.56 39.14
CA ILE A 6 -14.30 -42.82 37.71
C ILE A 6 -12.89 -42.39 37.34
N LEU A 7 -12.03 -43.38 37.14
CA LEU A 7 -10.74 -43.23 36.47
C LEU A 7 -10.98 -43.16 34.96
N THR A 8 -10.59 -42.07 34.31
CA THR A 8 -10.41 -42.03 32.86
C THR A 8 -8.93 -41.81 32.55
N ALA A 9 -8.33 -42.86 32.00
CA ALA A 9 -6.96 -42.88 31.50
C ALA A 9 -6.86 -42.04 30.22
N ILE A 10 -5.89 -41.12 30.19
CA ILE A 10 -5.53 -40.33 29.00
C ILE A 10 -4.45 -41.11 28.24
N ILE A 11 -4.77 -41.54 27.02
CA ILE A 11 -3.80 -42.11 26.07
C ILE A 11 -3.26 -40.95 25.22
N LEU A 12 -2.00 -40.57 25.44
CA LEU A 12 -1.24 -39.67 24.58
C LEU A 12 -0.69 -40.46 23.39
N ALA A 13 -1.25 -40.25 22.20
CA ALA A 13 -0.65 -40.71 20.95
C ALA A 13 0.34 -39.65 20.45
N ALA A 14 1.64 -39.95 20.53
CA ALA A 14 2.70 -39.16 19.90
C ALA A 14 2.69 -39.42 18.40
N SER A 15 2.33 -38.42 17.60
CA SER A 15 2.47 -38.45 16.14
C SER A 15 3.81 -37.85 15.74
N CYS A 16 4.72 -38.71 15.27
CA CYS A 16 5.97 -38.32 14.63
C CYS A 16 5.69 -37.81 13.21
N ALA A 17 5.61 -36.50 13.02
CA ALA A 17 5.61 -35.90 11.70
C ALA A 17 7.04 -35.90 11.12
N LYS A 18 7.24 -36.61 10.01
CA LYS A 18 8.46 -36.53 9.19
C LYS A 18 8.66 -35.08 8.72
N LYS A 19 9.84 -34.53 8.98
CA LYS A 19 10.30 -33.25 8.43
C LYS A 19 10.40 -33.40 6.91
N VAL A 20 9.45 -32.83 6.18
CA VAL A 20 9.54 -32.65 4.73
C VAL A 20 10.42 -31.42 4.52
N GLU A 21 11.62 -31.62 3.98
CA GLU A 21 12.44 -30.51 3.51
C GLU A 21 11.72 -29.84 2.32
N PRO A 22 11.53 -28.51 2.34
CA PRO A 22 10.94 -27.82 1.20
C PRO A 22 11.88 -27.92 0.00
N ALA A 23 11.33 -28.34 -1.13
CA ALA A 23 12.00 -28.31 -2.43
C ALA A 23 12.51 -26.88 -2.73
N PRO A 24 13.64 -26.74 -3.45
CA PRO A 24 14.14 -25.43 -3.86
C PRO A 24 13.06 -24.69 -4.64
N VAL A 25 12.65 -23.53 -4.12
CA VAL A 25 11.74 -22.61 -4.81
C VAL A 25 12.51 -22.10 -6.02
N ASN A 26 12.24 -22.69 -7.18
CA ASN A 26 12.66 -22.12 -8.45
C ASN A 26 12.13 -20.69 -8.51
N ALA A 27 13.03 -19.72 -8.65
CA ALA A 27 12.69 -18.34 -8.91
C ALA A 27 11.73 -18.27 -10.13
N PRO A 28 10.62 -17.54 -10.05
CA PRO A 28 9.70 -17.44 -11.18
C PRO A 28 10.41 -16.75 -12.34
N SER A 29 10.48 -17.43 -13.49
CA SER A 29 11.06 -16.90 -14.72
C SER A 29 10.24 -15.73 -15.25
N SER A 30 10.92 -14.61 -15.42
CA SER A 30 10.43 -13.25 -15.69
C SER A 30 10.09 -12.99 -17.16
N GLU A 31 9.23 -13.78 -17.79
CA GLU A 31 8.73 -13.37 -19.10
C GLU A 31 7.58 -12.36 -18.94
N GLU A 32 7.91 -11.07 -19.11
CA GLU A 32 6.91 -10.02 -19.27
C GLU A 32 6.02 -10.32 -20.48
N THR A 33 4.71 -10.21 -20.28
CA THR A 33 3.74 -10.35 -21.37
C THR A 33 3.93 -9.23 -22.41
N GLU A 34 3.52 -9.46 -23.66
CA GLU A 34 3.54 -8.41 -24.70
C GLU A 34 2.73 -7.17 -24.31
N LEU A 35 1.66 -7.35 -23.52
CA LEU A 35 0.93 -6.25 -22.90
C LEU A 35 1.82 -5.45 -21.94
N GLN A 36 2.51 -6.12 -21.02
CA GLN A 36 3.41 -5.45 -20.05
C GLN A 36 4.53 -4.70 -20.77
N LYS A 37 5.19 -5.30 -21.77
CA LYS A 37 6.24 -4.63 -22.55
C LYS A 37 5.73 -3.35 -23.23
N ARG A 38 4.51 -3.40 -23.80
CA ARG A 38 3.87 -2.21 -24.37
C ARG A 38 3.61 -1.15 -23.31
N LEU A 39 3.04 -1.53 -22.16
CA LEU A 39 2.74 -0.58 -21.08
C LEU A 39 4.01 0.05 -20.51
N VAL A 40 5.10 -0.71 -20.33
CA VAL A 40 6.40 -0.19 -19.91
C VAL A 40 6.89 0.90 -20.86
N LYS A 41 6.77 0.68 -22.17
CA LYS A 41 7.15 1.67 -23.18
C LYS A 41 6.20 2.87 -23.21
N GLU A 42 4.90 2.64 -23.16
CA GLU A 42 3.85 3.66 -23.28
C GLU A 42 3.87 4.64 -22.11
N TYR A 43 4.04 4.13 -20.89
CA TYR A 43 4.07 4.91 -19.66
C TYR A 43 5.49 5.25 -19.18
N ASN A 44 6.53 4.88 -19.96
CA ASN A 44 7.93 5.08 -19.62
C ASN A 44 8.27 4.58 -18.20
N LEU A 45 7.80 3.37 -17.88
CA LEU A 45 7.96 2.78 -16.55
C LEU A 45 9.43 2.46 -16.26
N PRO A 46 9.89 2.65 -15.02
CA PRO A 46 11.20 2.18 -14.59
C PRO A 46 11.26 0.63 -14.66
N PRO A 47 12.47 0.05 -14.67
CA PRO A 47 12.62 -1.39 -14.50
C PRO A 47 12.04 -1.84 -13.15
N GLU A 48 11.67 -3.12 -13.04
CA GLU A 48 11.31 -3.69 -11.74
C GLU A 48 12.54 -3.63 -10.82
N PRO A 49 12.44 -3.03 -9.62
CA PRO A 49 13.58 -2.93 -8.72
C PRO A 49 13.88 -4.28 -8.05
N ASP A 50 15.14 -4.47 -7.64
CA ASP A 50 15.48 -5.60 -6.78
C ASP A 50 14.71 -5.53 -5.46
N VAL A 51 14.22 -6.67 -4.96
CA VAL A 51 13.36 -6.70 -3.77
C VAL A 51 14.12 -6.32 -2.50
N GLU A 52 15.39 -6.70 -2.37
CA GLU A 52 16.21 -6.35 -1.21
C GLU A 52 16.55 -4.86 -1.22
N GLU A 53 16.96 -4.34 -2.38
CA GLU A 53 17.23 -2.90 -2.56
C GLU A 53 15.97 -2.06 -2.31
N ASN A 54 14.84 -2.45 -2.91
CA ASN A 54 13.59 -1.73 -2.76
C ASN A 54 13.10 -1.74 -1.31
N ASN A 55 13.36 -2.78 -0.55
CA ASN A 55 12.95 -2.89 0.86
C ASN A 55 13.96 -2.31 1.85
N ALA A 56 15.15 -1.91 1.41
CA ALA A 56 16.19 -1.35 2.27
C ALA A 56 15.84 0.02 2.86
N THR A 57 14.89 0.75 2.27
CA THR A 57 14.45 2.08 2.74
C THR A 57 12.94 2.20 2.83
N ILE A 58 12.46 3.19 3.60
CA ILE A 58 11.03 3.45 3.76
C ILE A 58 10.38 3.83 2.41
N ASN A 59 11.01 4.71 1.65
CA ASN A 59 10.51 5.16 0.34
C ASN A 59 10.84 4.21 -0.81
N GLY A 60 11.77 3.27 -0.62
CA GLY A 60 12.25 2.32 -1.63
C GLY A 60 13.02 2.97 -2.78
N VAL A 61 13.03 2.29 -3.92
CA VAL A 61 13.71 2.73 -5.15
C VAL A 61 12.75 3.58 -5.99
N ASP A 62 13.24 4.74 -6.45
CA ASP A 62 12.57 5.67 -7.38
C ASP A 62 13.63 6.18 -8.37
N ILE A 63 13.81 5.48 -9.49
CA ILE A 63 14.89 5.77 -10.45
C ILE A 63 14.59 7.05 -11.25
N ASN A 64 13.32 7.27 -11.58
CA ASN A 64 12.90 8.40 -12.41
C ASN A 64 12.63 9.68 -11.60
N ASN A 65 12.77 9.64 -10.27
CA ASN A 65 12.60 10.74 -9.33
C ASN A 65 11.21 11.39 -9.41
N ASN A 66 10.17 10.61 -9.67
CA ASN A 66 8.79 11.10 -9.76
C ASN A 66 8.07 11.13 -8.39
N LEU A 67 8.78 10.74 -7.32
CA LEU A 67 8.33 10.58 -5.93
C LEU A 67 7.39 9.38 -5.72
N ILE A 68 7.38 8.43 -6.65
CA ILE A 68 6.63 7.18 -6.59
C ILE A 68 7.66 6.05 -6.65
N ARG A 69 7.53 5.09 -5.74
CA ARG A 69 8.39 3.91 -5.73
C ARG A 69 8.17 3.09 -7.00
N ASP A 70 9.25 2.63 -7.64
CA ASP A 70 9.22 2.01 -8.97
C ASP A 70 8.29 0.77 -9.04
N ASP A 71 8.33 -0.12 -8.05
CA ASP A 71 7.41 -1.28 -7.95
C ASP A 71 5.94 -0.84 -7.87
N TRP A 72 5.68 0.24 -7.15
CA TRP A 72 4.34 0.78 -6.92
C TRP A 72 3.81 1.46 -8.20
N GLU A 73 4.63 2.24 -8.90
CA GLU A 73 4.29 2.82 -10.20
C GLU A 73 3.91 1.73 -11.21
N ARG A 74 4.73 0.67 -11.31
CA ARG A 74 4.47 -0.47 -12.19
C ARG A 74 3.17 -1.18 -11.82
N ALA A 75 2.94 -1.44 -10.53
CA ALA A 75 1.72 -2.09 -10.06
C ALA A 75 0.46 -1.26 -10.37
N ILE A 76 0.53 0.07 -10.25
CA ILE A 76 -0.58 0.97 -10.58
C ILE A 76 -0.89 0.89 -12.08
N VAL A 77 0.12 1.07 -12.95
CA VAL A 77 -0.09 1.07 -14.41
C VAL A 77 -0.59 -0.28 -14.90
N PHE A 78 0.04 -1.40 -14.50
CA PHE A 78 -0.40 -2.73 -14.94
C PHE A 78 -1.83 -3.06 -14.51
N LYS A 79 -2.30 -2.47 -13.40
CA LYS A 79 -3.65 -2.70 -12.90
C LYS A 79 -4.70 -1.77 -13.48
N TYR A 80 -4.33 -0.52 -13.81
CA TYR A 80 -5.27 0.56 -14.12
C TYR A 80 -5.04 1.25 -15.46
N TYR A 81 -4.19 0.72 -16.35
CA TYR A 81 -3.95 1.31 -17.68
C TYR A 81 -5.23 1.55 -18.51
N TYR A 82 -6.31 0.81 -18.26
CA TYR A 82 -7.60 0.96 -18.95
C TYR A 82 -8.51 2.04 -18.32
N ASP A 83 -8.14 2.60 -17.18
CA ASP A 83 -8.89 3.60 -16.42
C ASP A 83 -7.94 4.72 -15.96
N GLN A 84 -7.78 5.72 -16.84
CA GLN A 84 -6.85 6.82 -16.64
C GLN A 84 -7.12 7.59 -15.34
N THR A 85 -8.39 7.83 -15.00
CA THR A 85 -8.76 8.56 -13.79
C THR A 85 -8.37 7.77 -12.54
N LYS A 86 -8.63 6.46 -12.52
CA LYS A 86 -8.23 5.60 -11.40
C LYS A 86 -6.72 5.49 -11.27
N MET A 87 -6.01 5.37 -12.39
CA MET A 87 -4.55 5.39 -12.43
C MET A 87 -3.99 6.70 -11.87
N ASN A 88 -4.53 7.86 -12.28
CA ASN A 88 -4.12 9.18 -11.78
C ASN A 88 -4.33 9.31 -10.26
N LEU A 89 -5.48 8.87 -9.74
CA LEU A 89 -5.76 8.88 -8.30
C LEU A 89 -4.74 8.04 -7.52
N HIS A 90 -4.43 6.83 -7.99
CA HIS A 90 -3.47 5.97 -7.31
C HIS A 90 -2.03 6.49 -7.40
N ASN A 91 -1.62 7.05 -8.54
CA ASN A 91 -0.31 7.70 -8.68
C ASN A 91 -0.19 8.90 -7.73
N ALA A 92 -1.23 9.74 -7.64
CA ALA A 92 -1.24 10.87 -6.71
C ALA A 92 -1.17 10.41 -5.25
N ASN A 93 -1.86 9.32 -4.90
CA ASN A 93 -1.80 8.77 -3.55
C ASN A 93 -0.40 8.22 -3.21
N ALA A 94 0.23 7.50 -4.15
CA ALA A 94 1.57 6.95 -3.97
C ALA A 94 2.61 8.07 -3.78
N ARG A 95 2.53 9.12 -4.61
CA ARG A 95 3.34 10.33 -4.48
C ARG A 95 3.15 11.02 -3.13
N ASN A 96 1.91 11.19 -2.68
CA ASN A 96 1.63 11.79 -1.38
C ASN A 96 2.18 10.94 -0.23
N SER A 97 2.20 9.61 -0.36
CA SER A 97 2.81 8.73 0.66
C SER A 97 4.30 9.05 0.87
N THR A 98 5.06 9.23 -0.22
CA THR A 98 6.47 9.64 -0.19
C THR A 98 6.64 11.04 0.39
N LEU A 99 5.81 12.00 -0.03
CA LEU A 99 5.84 13.37 0.50
C LEU A 99 5.54 13.43 2.00
N LEU A 100 4.59 12.65 2.49
CA LEU A 100 4.29 12.57 3.92
C LEU A 100 5.48 12.05 4.73
N ASN A 101 6.28 11.11 4.20
CA ASN A 101 7.51 10.66 4.85
C ASN A 101 8.55 11.80 4.87
N LYS A 102 8.77 12.44 3.72
CA LYS A 102 9.69 13.58 3.60
C LYS A 102 9.35 14.70 4.59
N TYR A 103 8.11 15.17 4.60
CA TYR A 103 7.72 16.29 5.47
C TYR A 103 7.71 15.93 6.95
N TYR A 104 7.52 14.65 7.29
CA TYR A 104 7.71 14.18 8.65
C TYR A 104 9.18 14.21 9.07
N GLU A 105 10.10 13.75 8.21
CA GLU A 105 11.55 13.79 8.47
C GLU A 105 12.09 15.22 8.57
N GLU A 106 11.56 16.13 7.76
CA GLU A 106 11.89 17.56 7.76
C GLU A 106 11.19 18.34 8.90
N MET A 107 10.31 17.70 9.67
CA MET A 107 9.44 18.35 10.66
C MET A 107 8.63 19.52 10.07
N ASN A 108 8.29 19.44 8.79
CA ASN A 108 7.49 20.45 8.09
C ASN A 108 5.99 20.17 8.30
N VAL A 109 5.49 20.61 9.44
CA VAL A 109 4.11 20.36 9.88
C VAL A 109 3.06 20.90 8.89
N SER A 110 3.30 22.08 8.32
CA SER A 110 2.35 22.72 7.39
C SER A 110 2.17 21.89 6.12
N GLU A 111 3.28 21.53 5.46
CA GLU A 111 3.26 20.73 4.24
C GLU A 111 2.73 19.30 4.51
N TYR A 112 3.02 18.74 5.69
CA TYR A 112 2.46 17.47 6.10
C TYR A 112 0.94 17.52 6.20
N ILE A 113 0.38 18.54 6.86
CA ILE A 113 -1.08 18.70 7.01
C ILE A 113 -1.74 18.89 5.64
N GLU A 114 -1.17 19.75 4.79
CA GLU A 114 -1.69 19.98 3.44
C GLU A 114 -1.66 18.69 2.60
N THR A 115 -0.55 17.96 2.64
CA THR A 115 -0.43 16.68 1.91
C THR A 115 -1.39 15.62 2.47
N SER A 116 -1.59 15.59 3.78
CA SER A 116 -2.56 14.70 4.42
C SER A 116 -3.98 15.01 3.95
N GLN A 117 -4.34 16.29 3.82
CA GLN A 117 -5.64 16.69 3.26
C GLN A 117 -5.78 16.26 1.80
N LYS A 118 -4.74 16.45 0.97
CA LYS A 118 -4.74 15.96 -0.43
C LYS A 118 -4.95 14.45 -0.50
N THR A 119 -4.36 13.68 0.41
CA THR A 119 -4.60 12.22 0.49
C THR A 119 -6.05 11.90 0.87
N LYS A 120 -6.66 12.65 1.80
CA LYS A 120 -8.08 12.49 2.13
C LYS A 120 -8.96 12.77 0.90
N ASP A 121 -8.68 13.85 0.19
CA ASP A 121 -9.41 14.25 -1.04
C ASP A 121 -9.32 13.16 -2.11
N ILE A 122 -8.14 12.58 -2.34
CA ILE A 122 -7.94 11.46 -3.29
C ILE A 122 -8.77 10.24 -2.89
N ILE A 123 -8.79 9.90 -1.60
CA ILE A 123 -9.57 8.78 -1.06
C ILE A 123 -11.07 9.05 -1.25
N SER A 124 -11.54 10.25 -0.90
CA SER A 124 -12.93 10.67 -1.11
C SER A 124 -13.32 10.63 -2.59
N CYS A 125 -12.44 11.07 -3.48
CA CYS A 125 -12.66 10.96 -4.93
C CYS A 125 -12.78 9.53 -5.41
N ASN A 126 -11.95 8.62 -4.88
CA ASN A 126 -12.05 7.20 -5.21
C ASN A 126 -13.40 6.63 -4.74
N PHE A 127 -13.86 6.99 -3.54
CA PHE A 127 -15.20 6.63 -3.05
C PHE A 127 -16.32 7.20 -3.91
N PHE A 128 -16.26 8.48 -4.25
CA PHE A 128 -17.29 9.17 -5.02
C PHE A 128 -17.43 8.60 -6.43
N LEU A 129 -16.31 8.38 -7.13
CA LEU A 129 -16.32 7.94 -8.52
C LEU A 129 -16.56 6.43 -8.69
N TYR A 130 -16.08 5.60 -7.76
CA TYR A 130 -16.07 4.14 -7.94
C TYR A 130 -16.74 3.35 -6.81
N GLY A 131 -17.21 4.01 -5.76
CA GLY A 131 -17.84 3.39 -4.60
C GLY A 131 -16.88 2.74 -3.60
N ILE A 132 -17.44 2.26 -2.49
CA ILE A 132 -16.68 1.75 -1.32
C ILE A 132 -15.74 0.58 -1.64
N ASN A 133 -16.14 -0.29 -2.57
CA ASN A 133 -15.38 -1.49 -2.91
C ASN A 133 -14.15 -1.19 -3.77
N ALA A 134 -14.15 -0.06 -4.48
CA ALA A 134 -13.07 0.33 -5.37
C ALA A 134 -12.02 1.22 -4.70
N ALA A 135 -12.42 1.98 -3.67
CA ALA A 135 -11.53 2.87 -2.91
C ALA A 135 -10.48 2.10 -2.09
N TYR A 136 -10.82 0.90 -1.62
CA TYR A 136 -9.89 0.03 -0.90
C TYR A 136 -9.27 -1.01 -1.83
N ASP A 137 -8.47 -0.55 -2.79
CA ASP A 137 -7.55 -1.46 -3.45
C ASP A 137 -6.51 -1.97 -2.45
N LYS A 138 -6.84 -3.10 -1.82
CA LYS A 138 -6.01 -3.73 -0.80
C LYS A 138 -4.60 -3.99 -1.32
N SER A 139 -4.44 -4.39 -2.59
CA SER A 139 -3.10 -4.71 -3.10
C SER A 139 -2.19 -3.48 -3.07
N LEU A 140 -2.68 -2.33 -3.53
CA LEU A 140 -1.90 -1.08 -3.52
C LEU A 140 -1.73 -0.52 -2.11
N MET A 141 -2.74 -0.64 -1.24
CA MET A 141 -2.62 -0.22 0.16
C MET A 141 -1.58 -1.07 0.91
N PHE A 142 -1.45 -2.36 0.59
CA PHE A 142 -0.39 -3.19 1.15
C PHE A 142 1.00 -2.77 0.67
N MET A 143 1.14 -2.16 -0.52
CA MET A 143 2.46 -1.75 -1.03
C MET A 143 3.09 -0.63 -0.21
N SER A 144 2.31 0.30 0.36
CA SER A 144 2.87 1.35 1.23
C SER A 144 3.45 0.80 2.53
N GLU A 145 3.01 -0.39 2.98
CA GLU A 145 3.34 -1.00 4.26
C GLU A 145 3.77 -2.48 4.13
N ASN A 146 4.36 -2.85 2.98
CA ASN A 146 4.70 -4.24 2.64
C ASN A 146 5.90 -4.80 3.42
N THR A 147 6.58 -3.98 4.23
CA THR A 147 7.60 -4.41 5.19
C THR A 147 7.19 -4.04 6.62
N LYS A 148 7.74 -4.76 7.61
CA LYS A 148 7.50 -4.46 9.02
C LYS A 148 7.97 -3.04 9.36
N GLU A 149 9.09 -2.63 8.79
CA GLU A 149 9.73 -1.34 8.97
C GLU A 149 8.82 -0.21 8.46
N ARG A 150 8.27 -0.35 7.24
CA ARG A 150 7.32 0.62 6.67
C ARG A 150 6.05 0.74 7.50
N LYS A 151 5.49 -0.38 7.95
CA LYS A 151 4.28 -0.38 8.79
C LYS A 151 4.51 0.33 10.14
N LEU A 152 5.62 0.02 10.80
CA LEU A 152 6.00 0.67 12.06
C LEU A 152 6.26 2.16 11.86
N TYR A 153 6.96 2.53 10.78
CA TYR A 153 7.23 3.92 10.43
C TYR A 153 5.93 4.70 10.16
N ALA A 154 5.03 4.17 9.34
CA ALA A 154 3.74 4.79 9.03
C ALA A 154 2.91 5.02 10.31
N SER A 155 2.88 4.03 11.21
CA SER A 155 2.19 4.11 12.51
C SER A 155 2.80 5.20 13.40
N LYS A 156 4.14 5.23 13.52
CA LYS A 156 4.86 6.24 14.30
C LYS A 156 4.61 7.65 13.76
N ARG A 157 4.81 7.84 12.45
CA ARG A 157 4.56 9.10 11.73
C ARG A 157 3.15 9.61 12.00
N SER A 158 2.14 8.77 11.81
CA SER A 158 0.74 9.14 12.04
C SER A 158 0.49 9.54 13.50
N SER A 159 0.99 8.75 14.46
CA SER A 159 0.87 9.05 15.89
C SER A 159 1.49 10.40 16.26
N ASP A 160 2.71 10.65 15.78
CA ASP A 160 3.44 11.88 16.09
C ASP A 160 2.79 13.12 15.49
N MET A 161 2.17 12.99 14.31
CA MET A 161 1.57 14.10 13.58
C MET A 161 0.11 14.37 13.95
N THR A 162 -0.59 13.41 14.57
CA THR A 162 -1.99 13.56 14.99
C THR A 162 -2.20 14.76 15.94
N LYS A 163 -1.20 15.07 16.78
CA LYS A 163 -1.26 16.24 17.68
C LYS A 163 -1.31 17.59 16.95
N TYR A 164 -0.95 17.63 15.66
CA TYR A 164 -0.96 18.85 14.85
C TYR A 164 -2.17 18.92 13.91
N SER A 165 -2.58 17.79 13.33
CA SER A 165 -3.66 17.75 12.33
C SER A 165 -5.07 17.75 12.92
N GLY A 166 -5.20 17.51 14.23
CA GLY A 166 -6.48 17.15 14.85
C GLY A 166 -6.97 15.77 14.41
N SER A 167 -8.02 15.26 15.07
CA SER A 167 -8.58 13.92 14.84
C SER A 167 -9.80 13.90 13.91
N GLY A 168 -10.02 14.96 13.13
CA GLY A 168 -11.22 15.14 12.31
C GLY A 168 -11.07 14.73 10.85
N TRP A 169 -12.02 13.94 10.37
CA TRP A 169 -12.36 13.90 8.95
C TRP A 169 -13.59 14.81 8.79
N GLU A 170 -13.38 16.05 8.37
CA GLU A 170 -14.50 16.89 7.97
C GLU A 170 -15.02 16.34 6.64
N GLY A 171 -16.32 16.04 6.58
CA GLY A 171 -16.93 15.50 5.37
C GLY A 171 -16.90 16.55 4.27
N THR A 172 -16.40 16.18 3.10
CA THR A 172 -16.49 17.00 1.88
C THR A 172 -17.86 16.78 1.25
N SER A 173 -18.55 17.85 0.87
CA SER A 173 -19.84 17.74 0.17
C SER A 173 -19.68 17.15 -1.23
N ASP A 174 -20.75 16.56 -1.79
CA ASP A 174 -20.72 15.98 -3.14
C ASP A 174 -20.33 17.03 -4.20
N SER A 175 -20.79 18.28 -4.07
CA SER A 175 -20.42 19.37 -4.99
C SER A 175 -18.94 19.74 -4.92
N GLU A 176 -18.36 19.76 -3.72
CA GLU A 176 -16.93 19.99 -3.54
C GLU A 176 -16.11 18.81 -4.08
N LEU A 177 -16.58 17.58 -3.87
CA LEU A 177 -15.95 16.38 -4.44
C LEU A 177 -15.99 16.42 -5.97
N GLU A 178 -17.10 16.82 -6.58
CA GLU A 178 -17.18 16.90 -8.04
C GLU A 178 -16.11 17.83 -8.63
N GLU A 179 -15.86 18.98 -7.99
CA GLU A 179 -14.80 19.92 -8.38
C GLU A 179 -13.39 19.33 -8.13
N VAL A 180 -13.15 18.83 -6.91
CA VAL A 180 -11.85 18.28 -6.51
C VAL A 180 -11.45 17.10 -7.40
N CYS A 181 -12.41 16.23 -7.74
CA CYS A 181 -12.14 15.03 -8.52
C CYS A 181 -11.87 15.30 -10.00
N GLN A 182 -12.26 16.47 -10.55
CA GLN A 182 -11.88 16.80 -11.93
C GLN A 182 -10.37 16.89 -12.11
N LYS A 183 -9.61 17.19 -11.06
CA LYS A 183 -8.13 17.29 -11.10
C LYS A 183 -7.44 15.98 -11.44
N TYR A 184 -8.14 14.85 -11.30
CA TYR A 184 -7.62 13.51 -11.53
C TYR A 184 -8.15 12.86 -12.80
N LYS A 185 -9.06 13.50 -13.53
CA LYS A 185 -9.52 13.02 -14.84
C LYS A 185 -8.49 13.34 -15.92
#